data_AF-A0A813P1Y2-F1
#
_entry.id   AF-A0A813P1Y2-F1
#
_cell.length_a   1.000
_cell.length_b   1.000
_cell.length_c   1.000
_cell.angle_alpha   90.00
_cell.angle_beta   90.00
_cell.angle_gamma   90.00
#
_symmetry.space_group_name_H-M   'P 1'
#
loop_
_entity.id
_entity.type
_entity.pdbx_description
1 polymer ?
#
loop_
_entity_poly.entity_id
_entity_poly.type
_entity_poly.pdbx_seq_one_letter_code
_entity_poly.pdbx_strand_id
1 'polypeptide(L)'
;MFRDMFSNTTNDVDNNTSTIVDASASMLIPTRVVFYIFVLLDIPSVICSLLLLYYFIRLPEVHHHNESNQIIIYLLIGSFLVTSLDIPLMLPYLHNYSYIPSMAHPNIFCIFWIMYDYGMYSINLWLMTLACLERYLRIFFKQLITHNAKRRMMKFQKEVLS
;
A
#
# COMPACT_ATOMS: atom_id res chain seq x y z
N MET A 1 35.82 -1.17 15.26
CA MET A 1 35.77 -0.29 16.45
C MET A 1 34.37 -0.39 17.07
N PHE A 2 34.04 -1.53 17.69
CA PHE A 2 32.92 -1.78 18.62
C PHE A 2 32.85 -3.29 18.98
N ARG A 3 34.01 -3.92 19.02
CA ARG A 3 34.26 -5.26 19.55
C ARG A 3 35.22 -4.94 20.70
N ASP A 4 34.80 -5.18 21.94
CA ASP A 4 35.52 -5.00 23.23
C ASP A 4 34.69 -4.26 24.30
N MET A 5 33.43 -4.66 24.50
CA MET A 5 32.66 -4.22 25.68
C MET A 5 31.91 -5.38 26.36
N PHE A 6 32.53 -6.56 26.36
CA PHE A 6 32.21 -7.65 27.28
C PHE A 6 33.32 -7.73 28.32
N SER A 7 33.18 -6.97 29.40
CA SER A 7 33.87 -7.28 30.66
C SER A 7 32.85 -7.83 31.64
N ASN A 8 33.18 -9.03 32.07
CA ASN A 8 32.46 -9.95 32.92
C ASN A 8 32.91 -9.72 34.35
N THR A 9 32.04 -9.37 35.30
CA THR A 9 32.33 -9.61 36.73
C THR A 9 31.06 -9.68 37.59
N THR A 10 30.83 -10.89 38.09
CA THR A 10 30.32 -11.29 39.44
C THR A 10 28.86 -11.05 39.84
N ASN A 11 28.12 -12.17 39.86
CA ASN A 11 27.44 -12.77 41.01
C ASN A 11 27.06 -11.86 42.19
N ASP A 12 25.76 -11.63 42.35
CA ASP A 12 25.10 -11.73 43.66
C ASP A 12 23.69 -12.31 43.45
N VAL A 13 23.48 -13.48 44.05
CA VAL A 13 22.17 -14.11 44.22
C VAL A 13 21.70 -13.66 45.59
N ASP A 14 20.60 -12.90 45.65
CA ASP A 14 19.50 -13.10 46.61
C ASP A 14 18.33 -12.11 46.40
N ASN A 15 17.24 -12.66 45.84
CA ASN A 15 15.92 -12.76 46.48
C ASN A 15 15.14 -11.50 46.91
N ASN A 16 14.44 -10.85 45.96
CA ASN A 16 13.24 -10.04 46.25
C ASN A 16 12.12 -10.31 45.23
N THR A 17 11.32 -11.32 45.51
CA THR A 17 10.06 -11.63 44.82
C THR A 17 8.97 -10.63 45.21
N SER A 18 8.50 -9.80 44.28
CA SER A 18 7.07 -9.69 43.90
C SER A 18 6.76 -8.42 43.11
N THR A 19 6.29 -8.65 41.88
CA THR A 19 5.23 -7.89 41.16
C THR A 19 5.52 -6.44 40.75
N ILE A 20 6.21 -6.29 39.61
CA ILE A 20 5.93 -5.19 38.68
C ILE A 20 4.87 -5.72 37.69
N VAL A 21 3.61 -5.58 38.08
CA VAL A 21 2.37 -5.96 37.40
C VAL A 21 1.41 -4.86 37.88
N ASP A 22 0.89 -3.91 37.12
CA ASP A 22 0.34 -3.99 35.76
C ASP A 22 -0.02 -2.60 35.18
N ALA A 23 -0.25 -2.61 33.87
CA ALA A 23 -1.28 -1.85 33.16
C ALA A 23 -1.10 -0.34 32.90
N SER A 24 -0.23 -0.02 31.93
CA SER A 24 -0.76 0.76 30.81
C SER A 24 -1.87 -0.08 30.18
N ALA A 25 -3.13 0.25 30.47
CA ALA A 25 -4.29 -0.36 29.86
C ALA A 25 -4.37 0.01 28.37
N SER A 26 -3.40 -0.44 27.57
CA SER A 26 -3.63 -0.64 26.15
C SER A 26 -4.55 -1.85 26.07
N MET A 27 -5.78 -1.59 25.64
CA MET A 27 -6.80 -2.57 25.30
C MET A 27 -6.16 -3.72 24.51
N LEU A 28 -5.79 -4.81 25.22
CA LEU A 28 -5.13 -5.98 24.68
C LEU A 28 -6.17 -6.77 23.89
N ILE A 29 -6.46 -6.31 22.68
CA ILE A 29 -7.23 -7.10 21.72
C ILE A 29 -6.47 -8.42 21.56
N PRO A 30 -7.11 -9.58 21.77
CA PRO A 30 -6.43 -10.85 21.64
C PRO A 30 -5.86 -10.94 20.21
N THR A 31 -4.58 -11.23 20.07
CA THR A 31 -3.89 -11.35 18.78
C THR A 31 -4.59 -12.33 17.82
N ARG A 32 -5.27 -13.35 18.37
CA ARG A 32 -6.16 -14.25 17.61
C ARG A 32 -7.34 -13.55 16.95
N VAL A 33 -7.95 -12.57 17.62
CA VAL A 33 -9.07 -11.80 17.06
C VAL A 33 -8.57 -10.92 15.92
N VAL A 34 -7.41 -10.28 16.07
CA VAL A 34 -6.77 -9.50 14.99
C VAL A 34 -6.48 -10.41 13.80
N PHE A 35 -5.97 -11.61 14.03
CA PHE A 35 -5.74 -12.60 12.97
C PHE A 35 -7.00 -12.92 12.17
N TYR A 36 -8.11 -13.27 12.84
CA TYR A 36 -9.35 -13.60 12.15
C TYR A 36 -9.94 -12.40 11.40
N ILE A 37 -9.90 -11.20 11.98
CA ILE A 37 -10.36 -9.98 11.30
C ILE A 37 -9.51 -9.73 10.05
N PHE A 38 -8.19 -9.84 10.16
CA PHE A 38 -7.28 -9.65 9.04
C PHE A 38 -7.57 -10.66 7.93
N VAL A 39 -7.60 -11.96 8.24
CA VAL A 39 -7.90 -13.01 7.26
C VAL A 39 -9.28 -12.83 6.62
N LEU A 40 -10.30 -12.45 7.39
CA LEU A 40 -11.66 -12.29 6.90
C LEU A 40 -11.82 -11.07 5.98
N LEU A 41 -11.12 -9.98 6.23
CA LEU A 41 -11.15 -8.79 5.36
C LEU A 41 -10.20 -8.91 4.16
N ASP A 42 -9.10 -9.63 4.31
CA ASP A 42 -8.04 -9.63 3.32
C ASP A 42 -8.31 -10.62 2.18
N ILE A 43 -8.84 -11.82 2.49
CA ILE A 43 -9.29 -12.77 1.46
C ILE A 43 -10.25 -12.12 0.44
N PRO A 44 -11.35 -11.44 0.83
CA PRO A 44 -12.22 -10.79 -0.14
C PRO A 44 -11.56 -9.60 -0.85
N SER A 45 -10.63 -8.90 -0.20
CA SER A 45 -9.85 -7.83 -0.83
C SER A 45 -8.99 -8.34 -1.98
N VAL A 46 -8.27 -9.44 -1.76
CA VAL A 46 -7.43 -10.10 -2.78
C VAL A 46 -8.29 -10.67 -3.91
N ILE A 47 -9.41 -11.34 -3.58
CA ILE A 47 -10.33 -11.87 -4.58
C ILE A 47 -10.91 -10.73 -5.43
N CYS A 48 -11.32 -9.63 -4.82
CA CYS A 48 -11.84 -8.46 -5.52
C CYS A 48 -10.80 -7.86 -6.47
N SER A 49 -9.56 -7.70 -5.99
CA SER A 49 -8.44 -7.20 -6.79
C SER A 49 -8.12 -8.12 -7.97
N LEU A 50 -8.14 -9.45 -7.77
CA LEU A 50 -7.96 -10.44 -8.83
C LEU A 50 -9.09 -10.41 -9.85
N LEU A 51 -10.35 -10.31 -9.41
CA LEU A 51 -11.50 -10.23 -10.31
C LEU A 51 -11.47 -8.96 -11.16
N LEU A 52 -11.11 -7.82 -10.57
CA LEU A 52 -10.94 -6.57 -11.30
C LEU A 52 -9.78 -6.67 -12.29
N LEU A 53 -8.63 -7.18 -11.88
CA LEU A 53 -7.49 -7.39 -12.77
C LEU A 53 -7.87 -8.31 -13.94
N TYR A 54 -8.52 -9.43 -13.65
CA TYR A 54 -9.02 -10.38 -14.64
C TYR A 54 -9.99 -9.70 -15.61
N TYR A 55 -10.96 -8.94 -15.09
CA TYR A 55 -11.92 -8.20 -15.90
C TYR A 55 -11.23 -7.20 -16.83
N PHE A 56 -10.25 -6.44 -16.35
CA PHE A 56 -9.48 -5.49 -17.16
C PHE A 56 -8.63 -6.16 -18.23
N ILE A 57 -8.05 -7.34 -17.97
CA ILE A 57 -7.28 -8.11 -18.97
C ILE A 57 -8.21 -8.72 -20.03
N ARG A 58 -9.41 -9.19 -19.63
CA ARG A 58 -10.38 -9.85 -20.51
C ARG A 58 -11.20 -8.91 -21.39
N LEU A 59 -11.28 -7.63 -21.07
CA LEU A 59 -12.02 -6.62 -21.85
C LEU A 59 -11.05 -5.71 -22.65
N PRO A 60 -10.44 -6.21 -23.74
CA PRO A 60 -9.50 -5.44 -24.55
C PRO A 60 -10.13 -4.20 -25.20
N GLU A 61 -11.46 -4.18 -25.38
CA GLU A 61 -12.20 -3.04 -25.95
C GLU A 61 -12.16 -1.79 -25.07
N VAL A 62 -11.95 -1.92 -23.76
CA VAL A 62 -11.81 -0.79 -22.83
C VAL A 62 -10.39 -0.23 -22.85
N HIS A 63 -9.41 -1.03 -23.30
CA HIS A 63 -8.00 -0.66 -23.36
C HIS A 63 -7.68 0.30 -24.51
N HIS A 64 -8.38 0.15 -25.64
CA HIS A 64 -8.01 0.87 -26.86
C HIS A 64 -8.55 2.31 -26.92
N HIS A 65 -9.60 2.63 -26.14
CA HIS A 65 -10.32 3.91 -26.28
C HIS A 65 -9.94 4.97 -25.24
N ASN A 66 -9.22 4.63 -24.17
CA ASN A 66 -8.84 5.60 -23.14
C ASN A 66 -7.49 5.25 -22.49
N GLU A 67 -6.45 6.02 -22.80
CA GLU A 67 -5.14 5.99 -22.12
C GLU A 67 -5.27 6.10 -20.59
N SER A 68 -6.29 6.81 -20.11
CA SER A 68 -6.64 6.93 -18.68
C SER A 68 -6.92 5.60 -17.97
N ASN A 69 -7.26 4.53 -18.70
CA ASN A 69 -7.50 3.22 -18.09
C ASN A 69 -6.21 2.49 -17.76
N GLN A 70 -5.08 2.85 -18.39
CA GLN A 70 -3.79 2.19 -18.15
C GLN A 70 -3.24 2.51 -16.75
N ILE A 71 -3.36 3.77 -16.29
CA ILE A 71 -2.91 4.14 -14.94
C ILE A 71 -3.70 3.39 -13.87
N ILE A 72 -5.01 3.19 -14.07
CA ILE A 72 -5.86 2.43 -13.14
C ILE A 72 -5.40 0.97 -13.05
N ILE A 73 -5.00 0.37 -14.19
CA ILE A 73 -4.46 -1.00 -14.22
C ILE A 73 -3.14 -1.09 -13.44
N TYR A 74 -2.22 -0.14 -13.65
CA TYR A 74 -0.95 -0.11 -12.89
C TYR A 74 -1.17 0.06 -11.38
N LEU A 75 -2.14 0.90 -10.99
CA LEU A 75 -2.51 1.11 -9.60
C LEU A 75 -3.11 -0.16 -8.97
N LEU A 76 -3.92 -0.90 -9.74
CA LEU A 76 -4.46 -2.19 -9.33
C LEU A 76 -3.37 -3.25 -9.14
N ILE A 77 -2.42 -3.33 -10.07
CA ILE A 77 -1.29 -4.25 -9.99
C ILE A 77 -0.42 -3.92 -8.77
N GLY A 78 -0.13 -2.64 -8.54
CA GLY A 78 0.64 -2.19 -7.37
C GLY A 78 -0.05 -2.54 -6.05
N SER A 79 -1.37 -2.30 -5.96
CA SER A 79 -2.16 -2.63 -4.77
C SER A 79 -2.25 -4.13 -4.52
N PHE A 80 -2.39 -4.93 -5.59
CA PHE A 80 -2.39 -6.39 -5.51
C PHE A 80 -1.04 -6.94 -5.05
N LEU A 81 0.08 -6.40 -5.54
CA LEU A 81 1.41 -6.84 -5.13
C LEU A 81 1.68 -6.56 -3.65
N VAL A 82 1.28 -5.39 -3.15
CA VAL A 82 1.41 -5.04 -1.73
C VAL A 82 0.62 -6.02 -0.88
N THR A 83 -0.68 -6.16 -1.13
CA THR A 83 -1.55 -7.07 -0.37
C THR A 83 -1.08 -8.52 -0.45
N SER A 84 -0.68 -8.99 -1.63
CA SER A 84 -0.21 -10.37 -1.81
C SER A 84 1.12 -10.67 -1.12
N LEU A 85 1.94 -9.66 -0.82
CA LEU A 85 3.23 -9.84 -0.13
C LEU A 85 3.12 -9.57 1.37
N ASP A 86 2.20 -8.69 1.80
CA ASP A 86 1.87 -8.45 3.20
C ASP A 86 1.25 -9.69 3.87
N ILE A 87 0.32 -10.37 3.19
CA ILE A 87 -0.35 -11.57 3.71
C ILE A 87 0.63 -12.67 4.16
N PRO A 88 1.48 -13.23 3.26
CA PRO A 88 2.34 -14.36 3.61
C PRO A 88 3.39 -13.98 4.64
N LEU A 89 3.68 -12.69 4.82
CA LEU A 89 4.69 -12.22 5.74
C LEU A 89 4.13 -11.89 7.14
N MET A 90 2.89 -11.38 7.20
CA MET A 90 2.17 -11.15 8.46
C MET A 90 1.62 -12.45 9.08
N LEU A 91 1.23 -13.44 8.26
CA LEU A 91 0.68 -14.71 8.74
C LEU A 91 1.59 -15.46 9.74
N PRO A 92 2.89 -15.71 9.46
CA PRO A 92 3.78 -16.39 10.39
C PRO A 92 4.08 -15.55 11.64
N TYR A 93 4.06 -14.21 11.53
CA TYR A 93 4.25 -13.31 12.66
C TYR A 93 3.09 -13.37 13.66
N LEU A 94 1.84 -13.34 13.16
CA LEU A 94 0.66 -13.40 14.03
C LEU A 94 0.42 -14.79 14.64
N HIS A 95 0.74 -15.86 13.92
CA HIS A 95 0.51 -17.23 14.40
C HIS A 95 1.56 -17.65 15.44
N ASN A 96 2.84 -17.35 15.20
CA ASN A 96 3.94 -17.74 16.07
C ASN A 96 4.79 -16.50 16.40
N TYR A 97 4.50 -15.86 17.53
CA TYR A 97 5.27 -14.72 18.05
C TYR A 97 6.78 -15.01 18.20
N SER A 98 7.19 -16.29 18.16
CA SER A 98 8.57 -16.79 18.21
C SER A 98 9.25 -16.98 16.84
N TYR A 99 8.60 -16.75 15.70
CA TYR A 99 9.22 -17.07 14.40
C TYR A 99 10.31 -16.06 13.98
N ILE A 100 10.16 -14.79 14.35
CA ILE A 100 11.16 -13.74 14.05
C ILE A 100 12.50 -14.00 14.75
N PRO A 101 12.57 -14.31 16.07
CA PRO A 101 13.84 -14.64 16.71
C PRO A 101 14.44 -15.98 16.25
N SER A 102 13.67 -16.84 15.57
CA SER A 102 14.15 -18.09 14.98
C SER A 102 14.80 -17.90 13.59
N MET A 103 14.66 -16.72 12.98
CA MET A 103 15.35 -16.41 11.73
C MET A 103 16.81 -16.06 12.00
N ALA A 104 17.72 -16.49 11.12
CA ALA A 104 19.16 -16.29 11.29
C ALA A 104 19.57 -14.81 11.44
N HIS A 105 18.79 -13.88 10.87
CA HIS A 105 19.06 -12.44 10.91
C HIS A 105 17.78 -11.58 11.00
N PRO A 106 17.16 -11.44 12.20
CA PRO A 106 15.91 -10.71 12.37
C PRO A 106 16.02 -9.21 12.05
N ASN A 107 17.17 -8.60 12.33
CA ASN A 107 17.37 -7.16 12.13
C ASN A 107 17.41 -6.76 10.65
N ILE A 108 18.08 -7.56 9.81
CA ILE A 108 18.19 -7.29 8.36
C ILE A 108 16.82 -7.44 7.71
N PHE A 109 16.08 -8.47 8.10
CA PHE A 109 14.72 -8.71 7.62
C PHE A 109 13.77 -7.57 8.00
N CYS A 110 13.84 -7.06 9.23
CA CYS A 110 13.03 -5.93 9.68
C CYS A 110 13.31 -4.65 8.87
N ILE A 111 14.60 -4.34 8.62
CA ILE A 111 14.99 -3.18 7.80
C ILE A 111 14.57 -3.36 6.34
N PHE A 112 14.67 -4.56 5.80
CA PHE A 112 14.17 -4.86 4.45
C PHE A 112 12.66 -4.70 4.38
N TRP A 113 11.93 -5.21 5.37
CA TRP A 113 10.47 -5.13 5.44
C TRP A 113 9.99 -3.70 5.50
N ILE A 114 10.53 -2.88 6.40
CA ILE A 114 10.15 -1.48 6.52
C ILE A 114 10.48 -0.71 5.22
N MET A 115 11.63 -0.97 4.60
CA MET A 115 11.97 -0.33 3.33
C MET A 115 11.01 -0.74 2.21
N TYR A 116 10.62 -2.01 2.17
CA TYR A 116 9.68 -2.55 1.20
C TYR A 116 8.27 -1.97 1.37
N ASP A 117 7.74 -2.00 2.59
CA ASP A 117 6.40 -1.50 2.92
C ASP A 117 6.28 -0.01 2.63
N TYR A 118 7.17 0.81 3.19
CA TYR A 118 7.19 2.25 2.91
C TYR A 118 7.45 2.57 1.44
N GLY A 119 8.32 1.80 0.77
CA GLY A 119 8.63 1.96 -0.64
C GLY A 119 7.41 1.71 -1.52
N MET A 120 6.74 0.58 -1.34
CA MET A 120 5.57 0.22 -2.14
C MET A 120 4.36 1.12 -1.84
N TYR A 121 4.16 1.49 -0.58
CA TYR A 121 3.12 2.45 -0.23
C TYR A 121 3.37 3.82 -0.86
N SER A 122 4.63 4.28 -0.85
CA SER A 122 5.02 5.53 -1.52
C SER A 122 4.79 5.45 -3.03
N ILE A 123 5.15 4.35 -3.67
CA ILE A 123 4.91 4.12 -5.11
C ILE A 123 3.41 4.21 -5.41
N ASN A 124 2.57 3.54 -4.63
CA ASN A 124 1.11 3.60 -4.80
C ASN A 124 0.56 5.02 -4.63
N LEU A 125 1.04 5.79 -3.64
CA LEU A 125 0.66 7.20 -3.48
C LEU A 125 1.08 8.07 -4.67
N TRP A 126 2.28 7.84 -5.20
CA TRP A 126 2.77 8.52 -6.39
C TRP A 126 1.93 8.19 -7.63
N LEU A 127 1.60 6.91 -7.84
CA LEU A 127 0.69 6.46 -8.90
C LEU A 127 -0.70 7.08 -8.77
N MET A 128 -1.25 7.13 -7.56
CA MET A 128 -2.53 7.78 -7.27
C MET A 128 -2.49 9.27 -7.61
N THR A 129 -1.40 9.95 -7.25
CA THR A 129 -1.19 11.37 -7.55
C THR A 129 -1.09 11.61 -9.06
N LEU A 130 -0.34 10.77 -9.77
CA LEU A 130 -0.25 10.81 -11.24
C LEU A 130 -1.61 10.56 -11.90
N ALA A 131 -2.40 9.60 -11.40
CA ALA A 131 -3.75 9.33 -11.89
C ALA A 131 -4.68 10.54 -11.73
N CYS A 132 -4.63 11.20 -10.57
CA CYS A 132 -5.38 12.43 -10.31
C CYS A 132 -4.94 13.57 -11.24
N LEU A 133 -3.63 13.74 -11.43
CA LEU A 133 -3.07 14.76 -12.30
C LEU A 133 -3.43 14.52 -13.77
N GLU A 134 -3.39 13.27 -14.24
CA GLU A 134 -3.81 12.91 -15.60
C GLU A 134 -5.29 13.25 -15.82
N ARG A 135 -6.17 12.84 -14.89
CA ARG A 135 -7.61 13.16 -14.97
C ARG A 135 -7.86 14.67 -14.95
N TYR A 136 -7.15 15.40 -14.09
CA TYR A 136 -7.24 16.85 -14.01
C TYR A 136 -6.83 17.52 -15.33
N LEU A 137 -5.68 17.15 -15.89
CA LEU A 137 -5.20 17.68 -17.17
C LEU A 137 -6.19 17.37 -18.31
N ARG A 138 -6.70 16.14 -18.36
CA ARG A 138 -7.64 15.70 -19.41
C ARG A 138 -8.95 16.52 -19.38
N ILE A 139 -9.48 16.79 -18.20
CA ILE A 139 -10.67 17.64 -18.02
C ILE A 139 -10.36 19.08 -18.43
N PHE A 140 -9.23 19.62 -17.97
CA PHE A 140 -8.83 20.99 -18.26
C PHE A 140 -8.62 21.22 -19.77
N PHE A 141 -7.90 20.33 -20.46
CA PHE A 141 -7.69 20.40 -21.90
C PHE A 141 -9.00 20.29 -22.68
N LYS A 142 -9.92 19.39 -22.27
CA LYS A 142 -11.23 19.27 -22.91
C LYS A 142 -12.02 20.58 -22.82
N GLN A 143 -12.00 21.23 -21.66
CA GLN A 143 -12.66 22.54 -21.48
C GLN A 143 -11.99 23.64 -22.31
N LEU A 144 -10.66 23.68 -22.33
CA LEU A 144 -9.88 24.66 -23.10
C LEU A 144 -10.18 24.55 -24.61
N ILE A 145 -10.15 23.34 -25.16
CA ILE A 145 -10.43 23.07 -26.57
C ILE A 145 -11.87 23.47 -26.91
N THR A 146 -12.84 23.08 -26.08
CA THR A 146 -14.26 23.40 -26.31
C THR A 146 -14.50 24.91 -26.29
N HIS A 147 -13.90 25.62 -25.33
CA HIS A 147 -14.03 27.07 -25.22
C HIS A 147 -13.40 27.80 -26.42
N ASN A 148 -12.20 27.36 -26.84
CA ASN A 148 -11.51 27.94 -27.99
C ASN A 148 -12.21 27.62 -29.32
N ALA A 149 -12.76 26.42 -29.49
CA ALA A 149 -13.56 26.04 -30.65
C ALA A 149 -14.85 26.87 -30.75
N LYS A 150 -15.57 27.04 -29.63
CA LYS A 150 -16.77 27.88 -29.55
C LYS A 150 -16.45 29.34 -29.93
N ARG A 151 -15.35 29.89 -29.41
CA ARG A 151 -14.90 31.26 -29.74
C ARG A 151 -14.57 31.44 -31.21
N ARG A 152 -13.96 30.44 -31.86
CA ARG A 152 -13.67 30.46 -33.31
C ARG A 152 -14.95 30.40 -34.15
N MET A 153 -15.90 29.53 -33.81
CA MET A 153 -17.19 29.45 -34.52
C MET A 153 -17.98 30.77 -34.43
N MET A 154 -17.99 31.43 -33.27
CA MET A 154 -18.66 32.74 -33.14
C MET A 154 -18.02 33.84 -34.01
N LYS A 155 -16.69 33.81 -34.17
CA LYS A 155 -15.99 34.75 -35.07
C LYS A 155 -16.37 34.49 -36.53
N PHE A 156 -16.34 33.23 -36.96
CA PHE A 156 -16.74 32.84 -38.32
C PHE A 156 -18.20 33.22 -38.63
N GLN A 157 -19.14 33.02 -37.71
CA GLN A 157 -20.53 33.44 -37.94
C GLN A 157 -20.68 34.96 -38.08
N LYS A 158 -19.90 35.76 -37.36
CA LYS A 158 -19.90 37.21 -37.53
C LYS A 158 -19.36 37.66 -38.88
N GLU A 159 -18.33 36.98 -39.41
CA GLU A 159 -17.73 37.32 -40.71
C GLU A 159 -18.62 36.91 -41.89
N VAL A 160 -19.46 35.87 -41.75
CA VAL A 160 -20.37 35.42 -42.82
C VAL A 160 -21.67 36.24 -42.89
N LEU A 161 -22.07 36.88 -41.79
CA LEU A 161 -23.30 37.70 -41.69
C LEU A 161 -23.07 39.20 -41.95
N SER A 162 -21.83 39.61 -42.22
CA SER A 162 -21.41 40.97 -42.58
C SER A 162 -21.17 41.09 -44.08
#